data_AF-A0A828Y2E5-F1
#
_entry.id   AF-A0A828Y2E5-F1
#
_cell.length_a   1.000
_cell.length_b   1.000
_cell.length_c   1.000
_cell.angle_alpha   90.00
_cell.angle_beta   90.00
_cell.angle_gamma   90.00
#
_symmetry.space_group_name_H-M   'P 1'
#
loop_
_entity.id
_entity.type
_entity.pdbx_description
1 polymer ?
#
loop_
_entity_poly.entity_id
_entity_poly.type
_entity_poly.pdbx_seq_one_letter_code
_entity_poly.pdbx_strand_id
1 'polypeptide(L)'
;KKFSIRVHTGVWATLGVLAAAHGVSRCYLFNYMLWLEDEEDFFVKSLNPGVPSFHWTYKMIWKIDRRQNLISRELQFEPNPMTNKYPYYLKE
;
A
#
# COMPACT_ATOMS: atom_id res chain seq x y z
N LYS A 1 14.91 -24.71 -0.53
CA LYS A 1 14.01 -25.71 -1.16
C LYS A 1 13.67 -25.20 -2.55
N LYS A 2 13.73 -26.02 -3.61
CA LYS A 2 13.40 -25.59 -4.99
C LYS A 2 11.95 -25.97 -5.28
N PHE A 3 11.16 -25.04 -5.79
CA PHE A 3 9.78 -25.27 -6.19
C PHE A 3 9.53 -24.64 -7.57
N SER A 4 8.47 -25.07 -8.25
CA SER A 4 8.11 -24.61 -9.59
C SER A 4 6.66 -24.13 -9.56
N ILE A 5 6.40 -22.93 -10.10
CA ILE A 5 5.07 -22.32 -10.15
C ILE A 5 4.78 -21.92 -11.59
N ARG A 6 3.53 -22.13 -12.01
CA ARG A 6 3.02 -21.59 -13.27
C ARG A 6 2.39 -20.23 -13.01
N VAL A 7 2.93 -19.21 -13.65
CA VAL A 7 2.46 -17.83 -13.55
C VAL A 7 2.00 -17.38 -14.93
N HIS A 8 0.93 -16.59 -14.98
CA HIS A 8 0.48 -15.99 -16.24
C HIS A 8 1.58 -15.12 -16.85
N THR A 9 1.81 -15.25 -18.16
CA THR A 9 2.93 -14.60 -18.86
C THR A 9 2.93 -13.08 -18.69
N GLY A 10 1.76 -12.44 -18.70
CA GLY A 10 1.64 -11.00 -18.47
C GLY A 10 2.06 -10.58 -17.07
N VAL A 11 1.68 -11.36 -16.04
CA VAL A 11 2.05 -11.08 -14.64
C VAL A 11 3.56 -11.29 -14.45
N TRP A 12 4.13 -12.33 -15.06
CA TRP A 12 5.57 -12.57 -15.03
C TRP A 12 6.39 -11.49 -15.74
N ALA A 13 5.83 -10.90 -16.80
CA ALA A 13 6.44 -9.75 -17.49
C ALA A 13 6.43 -8.50 -16.61
N THR A 14 5.31 -8.17 -15.95
CA THR A 14 5.22 -7.05 -15.01
C THR A 14 6.21 -7.21 -13.84
N LEU A 15 6.31 -8.41 -13.28
CA LEU A 15 7.30 -8.71 -12.24
C LEU A 15 8.73 -8.47 -12.73
N GLY A 16 9.01 -8.77 -14.00
CA GLY A 16 10.29 -8.49 -14.64
C GLY A 16 10.62 -6.99 -14.69
N VAL A 17 9.64 -6.14 -15.02
CA VAL A 17 9.82 -4.67 -15.03
C VAL A 17 10.12 -4.15 -13.64
N LEU A 18 9.37 -4.61 -12.62
CA LEU A 18 9.60 -4.24 -11.23
C LEU A 18 10.99 -4.68 -10.75
N ALA A 19 11.36 -5.93 -11.01
CA ALA A 19 12.67 -6.45 -10.64
C ALA A 19 13.81 -5.63 -11.29
N ALA A 20 13.67 -5.25 -12.55
CA ALA A 20 14.63 -4.41 -13.25
C ALA A 20 14.74 -3.00 -12.66
N ALA A 21 13.60 -2.36 -12.33
CA ALA A 21 13.57 -1.04 -11.70
C ALA A 21 14.27 -1.02 -10.33
N HIS A 22 14.22 -2.12 -9.60
CA HIS A 22 14.89 -2.29 -8.30
C HIS A 22 16.28 -2.93 -8.39
N GLY A 23 16.77 -3.29 -9.58
CA GLY A 23 18.09 -3.88 -9.77
C GLY A 23 18.26 -5.30 -9.21
N VAL A 24 17.16 -6.05 -9.06
CA VAL A 24 17.15 -7.41 -8.49
C VAL A 24 16.70 -8.46 -9.50
N SER A 25 16.93 -9.74 -9.18
CA SER A 25 16.42 -10.84 -10.02
C SER A 25 14.92 -11.06 -9.79
N ARG A 26 14.22 -11.54 -10.83
CA ARG A 26 12.79 -11.94 -10.73
C ARG A 26 12.54 -12.94 -9.61
N CYS A 27 13.43 -13.93 -9.46
CA CYS A 27 13.30 -14.95 -8.41
C CYS A 27 13.52 -14.38 -7.01
N TYR A 28 14.46 -13.43 -6.87
CA TYR A 28 14.67 -12.74 -5.60
C TYR A 28 13.43 -11.94 -5.21
N LEU A 29 12.91 -11.12 -6.13
CA LEU A 29 11.71 -10.33 -5.87
C LEU A 29 10.50 -11.22 -5.56
N PHE A 30 10.34 -12.34 -6.28
CA PHE A 30 9.28 -13.30 -6.02
C PHE A 30 9.38 -13.94 -4.63
N ASN A 31 10.58 -14.39 -4.23
CA ASN A 31 10.80 -14.93 -2.89
C ASN A 31 10.60 -13.88 -1.79
N TYR A 32 11.00 -12.63 -2.06
CA TYR A 32 10.80 -11.53 -1.13
C TYR A 32 9.31 -11.26 -0.92
N MET A 33 8.50 -11.21 -1.99
CA MET A 33 7.06 -11.06 -1.87
C MET A 33 6.40 -12.20 -1.08
N LEU A 34 6.81 -13.45 -1.30
CA LEU A 34 6.33 -14.58 -0.48
C LEU A 34 6.69 -14.43 1.00
N TRP A 35 7.91 -13.96 1.28
CA TRP A 35 8.34 -13.67 2.63
C TRP A 35 7.55 -12.51 3.25
N LEU A 36 7.23 -11.47 2.46
CA LEU A 36 6.37 -10.36 2.90
C LEU A 36 4.95 -10.82 3.25
N GLU A 37 4.36 -11.72 2.45
CA GLU A 37 3.03 -12.29 2.72
C GLU A 37 3.02 -13.10 4.03
N ASP A 38 4.09 -13.85 4.32
CA ASP A 38 4.23 -14.59 5.59
C ASP A 38 4.45 -13.65 6.81
N GLU A 39 4.97 -12.44 6.57
CA GLU A 39 5.28 -11.42 7.59
C GLU A 39 4.32 -10.22 7.62
N GLU A 40 3.13 -10.32 7.01
CA GLU A 40 2.16 -9.21 6.92
C GLU A 40 1.91 -8.51 8.28
N ASP A 41 1.83 -9.29 9.36
CA ASP A 41 1.67 -8.80 10.74
C ASP A 41 2.88 -8.00 11.27
N PHE A 42 4.09 -8.29 10.79
CA PHE A 42 5.31 -7.59 11.14
C PHE A 42 5.40 -6.23 10.44
N PHE A 43 4.95 -6.10 9.20
CA PHE A 43 4.94 -4.81 8.48
C PHE A 43 3.98 -3.80 9.10
N VAL A 44 2.78 -4.26 9.48
CA VAL A 44 1.80 -3.42 10.18
C VAL A 44 2.34 -2.94 11.53
N LYS A 45 3.19 -3.72 12.22
CA LYS A 45 3.75 -3.32 13.52
C LYS A 45 5.06 -2.55 13.43
N SER A 46 5.91 -2.85 12.43
CA SER A 46 7.27 -2.30 12.30
C SER A 46 7.36 -1.08 11.40
N LEU A 47 6.48 -0.93 10.41
CA LEU A 47 6.43 0.25 9.54
C LEU A 47 5.46 1.32 10.02
N ASN A 48 4.42 1.00 10.79
CA ASN A 48 3.52 2.02 11.35
C ASN A 48 4.05 2.83 12.58
N PRO A 49 5.22 2.58 13.20
CA PRO A 49 5.80 3.52 14.15
C PRO A 49 6.29 4.78 13.41
N GLY A 50 5.58 5.90 13.58
CA GLY A 50 6.05 7.21 13.13
C GLY A 50 5.73 7.59 11.68
N VAL A 51 5.12 6.70 10.89
CA VAL A 51 4.43 7.07 9.65
C VAL A 51 2.95 6.74 9.77
N PRO A 52 2.07 7.45 9.05
CA PRO A 52 0.65 7.22 9.21
C PRO A 52 0.25 5.83 8.71
N SER A 53 -0.49 5.09 9.52
CA SER A 53 -0.88 3.71 9.25
C SER A 53 -1.51 3.56 7.87
N PHE A 54 -1.16 2.52 7.10
CA PHE A 54 -1.78 2.23 5.81
C PHE A 54 -3.32 2.37 5.85
N HIS A 55 -3.85 3.38 5.15
CA HIS A 55 -5.29 3.68 5.09
C HIS A 55 -6.03 2.67 4.22
N TRP A 56 -7.15 2.15 4.72
CA TRP A 56 -7.96 1.19 3.96
C TRP A 56 -8.74 1.86 2.82
N THR A 57 -9.05 3.15 2.93
CA THR A 57 -9.86 3.86 1.93
C THR A 57 -9.33 5.26 1.66
N TYR A 58 -9.07 5.54 0.38
CA TYR A 58 -8.72 6.86 -0.14
C TYR A 58 -9.86 7.39 -1.03
N LYS A 59 -10.30 8.61 -0.80
CA LYS A 59 -11.28 9.32 -1.65
C LYS A 59 -10.74 10.68 -2.04
N MET A 60 -10.62 10.93 -3.33
CA MET A 60 -10.25 12.24 -3.88
C MET A 60 -11.49 12.91 -4.46
N ILE A 61 -11.97 13.97 -3.80
CA ILE A 61 -13.20 14.67 -4.17
C ILE A 61 -12.83 16.03 -4.77
N TRP A 62 -13.34 16.29 -5.97
CA TRP A 62 -13.21 17.57 -6.66
C TRP A 62 -14.57 18.27 -6.67
N LYS A 63 -14.62 19.51 -6.17
CA LYS A 63 -15.84 20.33 -6.17
C LYS A 63 -15.57 21.58 -6.99
N ILE A 64 -16.42 21.83 -7.98
CA ILE A 64 -16.38 23.03 -8.83
C ILE A 64 -17.61 23.85 -8.51
N ASP A 65 -17.44 24.98 -7.82
CA ASP A 65 -18.49 25.97 -7.64
C ASP A 65 -18.35 27.04 -8.73
N ARG A 66 -19.23 26.97 -9.73
CA ARG A 66 -19.25 27.93 -10.84
C ARG A 66 -19.79 29.29 -10.46
N ARG A 67 -20.60 29.41 -9.39
CA ARG A 67 -21.17 30.70 -8.96
C ARG A 67 -20.12 31.54 -8.24
N GLN A 68 -19.25 30.88 -7.48
CA GLN A 68 -18.14 31.51 -6.78
C GLN A 68 -16.81 31.45 -7.57
N ASN A 69 -16.81 30.81 -8.75
CA ASN A 69 -15.62 30.53 -9.54
C ASN A 69 -14.50 29.86 -8.73
N LEU A 70 -14.89 28.95 -7.82
CA LEU A 70 -14.00 28.27 -6.89
C LEU A 70 -13.86 26.80 -7.28
N ILE A 71 -12.63 26.32 -7.31
CA ILE A 71 -12.32 24.90 -7.42
C ILE A 71 -11.70 24.47 -6.10
N SER A 72 -12.32 23.49 -5.42
CA SER A 72 -11.78 22.91 -4.21
C SER A 72 -11.50 21.42 -4.40
N ARG A 73 -10.43 20.97 -3.74
CA ARG A 73 -9.99 19.58 -3.74
C ARG A 73 -9.89 19.10 -2.31
N GLU A 74 -10.54 17.99 -2.03
CA GLU A 74 -10.59 17.39 -0.70
C GLU A 74 -10.09 15.95 -0.79
N LEU A 75 -9.08 15.62 0.00
CA LEU A 75 -8.59 14.25 0.15
C LEU A 75 -9.13 13.71 1.47
N GLN A 76 -9.95 12.67 1.40
CA GLN A 76 -10.47 11.97 2.57
C GLN A 76 -9.79 10.60 2.68
N PHE A 77 -9.46 10.23 3.92
CA PHE A 77 -8.82 8.98 4.29
C PHE A 77 -9.57 8.36 5.47
N GLU A 78 -9.69 7.03 5.47
CA GLU A 78 -10.22 6.29 6.62
C GLU A 78 -9.30 5.11 6.93
N PRO A 79 -8.75 5.01 8.17
CA PRO A 79 -8.91 5.90 9.33
C PRO A 79 -7.99 7.13 9.27
N ASN A 80 -8.38 8.29 9.79
CA ASN A 80 -7.59 9.52 9.63
C ASN A 80 -6.13 9.41 10.17
N PRO A 81 -5.09 9.51 9.31
CA PRO A 81 -3.68 9.43 9.67
C PRO A 81 -3.19 10.52 10.61
N MET A 82 -3.84 11.69 10.55
CA MET A 82 -3.45 12.88 11.30
C MET A 82 -4.00 12.86 12.73
N THR A 83 -4.88 11.92 13.05
CA THR A 83 -5.41 11.73 14.39
C THR A 83 -4.65 10.63 15.12
N ASN A 84 -3.99 10.98 16.22
CA ASN A 84 -3.31 10.04 17.12
C ASN A 84 -4.27 9.11 17.91
N LYS A 85 -5.56 9.12 17.58
CA LYS A 85 -6.59 8.28 18.19
C LYS A 85 -6.91 7.15 17.22
N TYR A 86 -6.13 6.09 17.28
CA TYR A 86 -6.45 4.90 16.52
C TYR A 86 -7.55 4.11 17.24
N PRO A 87 -8.58 3.61 16.52
CA PRO A 87 -9.72 2.92 17.14
C PRO A 87 -9.34 1.61 17.85
N TYR A 88 -8.13 1.08 17.64
CA TYR A 88 -7.64 -0.13 18.28
C TYR A 88 -6.96 0.10 19.64
N TYR A 89 -6.74 1.35 20.07
CA TYR A 89 -6.22 1.68 21.41
C TYR A 89 -7.30 1.96 22.46
N LEU A 90 -8.59 1.85 22.11
CA LEU A 90 -9.71 2.00 23.05
C LEU A 90 -10.24 0.63 23.50
N LYS A 91 -9.37 -0.15 24.14
CA LYS A 91 -9.78 -1.26 25.01
C LYS A 91 -9.18 -1.02 26.39
N GLU A 92 -9.95 -0.35 27.24
CA GLU A 92 -9.86 -0.52 28.70
C GLU A 92 -10.76 -1.70 29.09
#